data_AF-A0A820LG19-F1
#
_entry.id   AF-A0A820LG19-F1
#
_cell.length_a   1.000
_cell.length_b   1.000
_cell.length_c   1.000
_cell.angle_alpha   90.00
_cell.angle_beta   90.00
_cell.angle_gamma   90.00
#
_symmetry.space_group_name_H-M   'P 1'
#
loop_
_entity.id
_entity.type
_entity.pdbx_description
1 polymer ?
#
loop_
_entity_poly.entity_id
_entity_poly.type
_entity_poly.pdbx_seq_one_letter_code
_entity_poly.pdbx_strand_id
1 'polypeptide(L)'
;MSKDWITNLDESEYGLVRYDEPPSYETFIRECFLKNRPALFTAKCGLMNQWTCITEWLNEDRTEPDFDRLINLYGSMIVPVTKCSSNVTEYGSDENKLTMRFDEFVHLWHNNDTTAQYYCKDWHLQKMSDETKPLFYSIPIYFQSDWLNEKCLAENEDDFRFVYMGGDGTSTPLHMDVLGTYSWSANICGRK
;
A
#
# COMPACT_ATOMS: atom_id res chain seq x y z
N MET A 1 16.89 -39.87 6.38
CA MET A 1 15.46 -39.93 6.70
C MET A 1 14.87 -38.60 6.28
N SER A 2 14.31 -38.53 5.07
CA SER A 2 13.54 -37.37 4.59
C SER A 2 12.27 -37.32 5.43
N LYS A 3 12.05 -36.23 6.17
CA LYS A 3 10.71 -35.91 6.65
C LYS A 3 10.04 -35.19 5.50
N ASP A 4 9.27 -35.94 4.71
CA ASP A 4 8.39 -35.38 3.71
C ASP A 4 7.30 -34.59 4.44
N TRP A 5 7.40 -33.26 4.43
CA TRP A 5 6.40 -32.35 4.96
C TRP A 5 5.24 -32.19 3.96
N ILE A 6 4.68 -33.30 3.48
CA ILE A 6 3.40 -33.26 2.77
C ILE A 6 2.34 -33.01 3.83
N THR A 7 2.16 -31.74 4.14
CA THR A 7 0.96 -31.27 4.80
C THR A 7 -0.16 -31.43 3.77
N ASN A 8 -1.13 -32.31 4.05
CA ASN A 8 -2.42 -32.29 3.36
C ASN A 8 -3.12 -31.00 3.80
N LEU A 9 -2.70 -29.86 3.25
CA LEU A 9 -3.36 -28.58 3.45
C LEU A 9 -4.64 -28.65 2.64
N ASP A 10 -5.78 -28.52 3.31
CA ASP A 10 -7.02 -28.24 2.63
C ASP A 10 -6.90 -26.81 2.05
N GLU A 11 -6.74 -26.70 0.74
CA GLU A 11 -6.63 -25.41 0.04
C GLU A 11 -7.86 -24.51 0.29
N SER A 12 -9.01 -25.08 0.68
CA SER A 12 -10.19 -24.32 1.08
C SER A 12 -10.02 -23.60 2.43
N GLU A 13 -9.06 -24.02 3.26
CA GLU A 13 -8.80 -23.44 4.58
C GLU A 13 -7.86 -22.22 4.53
N TYR A 14 -7.09 -22.07 3.46
CA TYR A 14 -6.11 -20.98 3.24
C TYR A 14 -6.43 -20.10 2.04
N GLY A 15 -7.57 -20.33 1.39
CA GLY A 15 -8.00 -19.58 0.21
C GLY A 15 -8.29 -18.11 0.51
N LEU A 16 -7.94 -17.26 -0.47
CA LEU A 16 -8.33 -15.85 -0.50
C LEU A 16 -9.86 -15.72 -0.49
N VAL A 17 -10.41 -15.07 0.54
CA VAL A 17 -11.85 -14.79 0.60
C VAL A 17 -12.16 -13.56 -0.23
N ARG A 18 -13.01 -13.71 -1.26
CA ARG A 18 -13.38 -12.61 -2.15
C ARG A 18 -14.75 -12.05 -1.79
N TYR A 19 -14.81 -10.73 -1.57
CA TYR A 19 -16.04 -9.99 -1.36
C TYR A 19 -16.31 -9.11 -2.59
N ASP A 20 -17.44 -9.35 -3.27
CA ASP A 20 -17.98 -8.45 -4.29
C ASP A 20 -19.00 -7.46 -3.71
N GLU A 21 -19.48 -7.71 -2.48
CA GLU A 21 -20.34 -6.82 -1.69
C GLU A 21 -19.74 -6.69 -0.27
N PRO A 22 -19.89 -5.54 0.42
CA PRO A 22 -19.34 -5.37 1.76
C PRO A 22 -19.97 -6.37 2.76
N PRO A 23 -19.19 -7.26 3.40
CA PRO A 23 -19.69 -8.11 4.47
C PRO A 23 -20.06 -7.27 5.70
N SER A 24 -20.84 -7.84 6.63
CA SER A 24 -20.93 -7.25 7.97
C SER A 24 -19.58 -7.32 8.67
N TYR A 25 -19.35 -6.42 9.64
CA TYR A 25 -18.15 -6.45 10.48
C TYR A 25 -17.96 -7.82 11.14
N GLU A 26 -19.03 -8.39 11.73
CA GLU A 26 -18.97 -9.70 12.38
C GLU A 26 -18.59 -10.83 11.42
N THR A 27 -19.14 -10.83 10.20
CA THR A 27 -18.79 -11.82 9.17
C THR A 27 -17.32 -11.72 8.80
N PHE A 28 -16.81 -10.50 8.57
CA PHE A 28 -15.40 -10.31 8.24
C PHE A 28 -14.48 -10.80 9.38
N ILE A 29 -14.82 -10.48 10.63
CA ILE A 29 -14.05 -10.94 11.79
C ILE A 29 -14.04 -12.47 11.90
N ARG A 30 -15.21 -13.11 11.80
CA ARG A 30 -15.35 -14.56 11.95
C ARG A 30 -14.70 -15.35 10.80
N GLU A 31 -14.87 -14.90 9.57
CA GLU A 31 -14.43 -15.65 8.38
C GLU A 31 -13.00 -15.34 7.95
N CYS A 32 -12.50 -14.13 8.22
CA CYS A 32 -11.18 -13.70 7.79
C CYS A 32 -10.24 -13.47 9.00
N PHE A 33 -10.56 -12.49 9.85
CA PHE A 33 -9.63 -12.02 10.88
C PHE A 33 -9.25 -13.09 11.90
N LEU A 34 -10.22 -13.74 12.55
CA LEU A 34 -9.97 -14.78 13.56
C LEU A 34 -9.30 -16.03 12.99
N LYS A 35 -9.51 -16.30 11.70
CA LYS A 35 -8.94 -17.46 10.99
C LYS A 35 -7.61 -17.14 10.32
N ASN A 36 -7.13 -15.90 10.41
CA ASN A 36 -5.95 -15.40 9.70
C ASN A 36 -6.00 -15.68 8.18
N ARG A 37 -7.17 -15.48 7.56
CA ARG A 37 -7.36 -15.69 6.11
C ARG A 37 -7.29 -14.36 5.36
N PRO A 38 -6.52 -14.27 4.27
CA PRO A 38 -6.49 -13.06 3.46
C PRO A 38 -7.84 -12.83 2.79
N ALA A 39 -8.18 -11.55 2.59
CA ALA A 39 -9.43 -11.14 1.96
C ALA A 39 -9.17 -10.14 0.84
N LEU A 40 -9.94 -10.25 -0.25
CA LEU A 40 -9.98 -9.29 -1.35
C LEU A 40 -11.37 -8.67 -1.42
N PHE A 41 -11.45 -7.37 -1.14
CA PHE A 41 -12.63 -6.56 -1.43
C PHE A 41 -12.48 -6.02 -2.85
N THR A 42 -13.40 -6.37 -3.73
CA THR A 42 -13.30 -5.94 -5.13
C THR A 42 -13.87 -4.55 -5.32
N ALA A 43 -13.64 -3.95 -6.49
CA ALA A 43 -14.21 -2.65 -6.83
C ALA A 43 -15.75 -2.60 -6.70
N LYS A 44 -16.44 -3.75 -6.82
CA LYS A 44 -17.90 -3.84 -6.66
C LYS A 44 -18.36 -3.53 -5.23
N CYS A 45 -17.54 -3.78 -4.22
CA CYS A 45 -17.86 -3.43 -2.83
C CYS A 45 -18.06 -1.93 -2.62
N GLY A 46 -17.51 -1.08 -3.49
CA GLY A 46 -17.67 0.37 -3.41
C GLY A 46 -17.03 1.04 -2.19
N LEU A 47 -16.17 0.33 -1.44
CA LEU A 47 -15.50 0.86 -0.23
C LEU A 47 -14.66 2.11 -0.51
N MET A 48 -14.14 2.24 -1.73
CA MET A 48 -13.25 3.32 -2.16
C MET A 48 -13.98 4.44 -2.92
N ASN A 49 -15.30 4.32 -3.15
CA ASN A 49 -16.03 5.22 -4.06
C ASN A 49 -16.03 6.69 -3.62
N GLN A 50 -15.84 6.95 -2.33
CA GLN A 50 -15.85 8.29 -1.73
C GLN A 50 -14.45 8.78 -1.35
N TRP A 51 -13.39 8.04 -1.69
CA TRP A 51 -12.04 8.44 -1.35
C TRP A 51 -11.59 9.58 -2.26
N THR A 52 -11.12 10.67 -1.69
CA THR A 52 -10.70 11.85 -2.46
C THR A 52 -9.48 11.54 -3.32
N CYS A 53 -8.58 10.63 -2.91
CA CYS A 53 -7.47 10.19 -3.74
C CYS A 53 -7.90 9.59 -5.08
N ILE A 54 -9.07 8.95 -5.17
CA ILE A 54 -9.60 8.41 -6.44
C ILE A 54 -9.95 9.54 -7.41
N THR A 55 -10.41 10.67 -6.91
CA THR A 55 -10.75 11.85 -7.73
C THR A 55 -9.59 12.82 -7.92
N GLU A 56 -8.66 12.87 -6.97
CA GLU A 56 -7.56 13.83 -6.92
C GLU A 56 -6.25 13.29 -7.47
N TRP A 57 -6.01 11.97 -7.47
CA TRP A 57 -4.73 11.42 -7.92
C TRP A 57 -4.79 10.81 -9.31
N LEU A 58 -5.98 10.58 -9.85
CA LEU A 58 -6.18 9.97 -11.15
C LEU A 58 -6.62 11.02 -12.19
N ASN A 59 -6.32 10.73 -13.44
CA ASN A 59 -6.86 11.45 -14.59
C ASN A 59 -8.40 11.29 -14.69
N GLU A 60 -9.03 12.05 -15.58
CA GLU A 60 -10.50 12.10 -15.69
C GLU A 60 -11.14 10.73 -15.99
N ASP A 61 -10.46 9.88 -16.76
CA ASP A 61 -10.93 8.54 -17.11
C ASP A 61 -10.55 7.46 -16.08
N ARG A 62 -9.79 7.84 -15.04
CA ARG A 62 -9.31 6.98 -13.93
C ARG A 62 -8.47 5.79 -14.39
N THR A 63 -7.72 5.96 -15.47
CA THR A 63 -6.85 4.90 -16.00
C THR A 63 -5.40 5.04 -15.56
N GLU A 64 -4.95 6.26 -15.29
CA GLU A 64 -3.56 6.59 -14.97
C GLU A 64 -3.49 7.68 -13.88
N PRO A 65 -2.35 7.80 -13.17
CA PRO A 65 -2.15 8.92 -12.27
C PRO A 65 -2.15 10.26 -13.03
N ASP A 66 -2.81 11.28 -12.47
CA ASP A 66 -2.69 12.67 -12.93
C ASP A 66 -1.37 13.25 -12.40
N PHE A 67 -0.28 12.98 -13.13
CA PHE A 67 1.06 13.38 -12.71
C PHE A 67 1.24 14.89 -12.58
N ASP A 68 0.62 15.69 -13.47
CA ASP A 68 0.68 17.15 -13.38
C ASP A 68 0.04 17.64 -12.08
N ARG A 69 -1.12 17.11 -11.71
CA ARG A 69 -1.78 17.45 -10.45
C ARG A 69 -1.00 16.95 -9.24
N LEU A 70 -0.48 15.73 -9.28
CA LEU A 70 0.34 15.19 -8.20
C LEU A 70 1.64 15.99 -7.99
N ILE A 71 2.29 16.44 -9.06
CA ILE A 71 3.44 17.36 -8.98
C ILE A 71 3.02 18.70 -8.37
N ASN A 72 1.87 19.25 -8.76
CA ASN A 72 1.39 20.50 -8.17
C ASN A 72 1.08 20.37 -6.67
N LEU A 73 0.58 19.22 -6.23
CA LEU A 73 0.25 18.96 -4.82
C LEU A 73 1.49 18.65 -3.97
N TYR A 74 2.41 17.83 -4.49
CA TYR A 74 3.45 17.17 -3.69
C TYR A 74 4.87 17.33 -4.26
N GLY A 75 5.05 18.00 -5.41
CA GLY A 75 6.31 18.04 -6.16
C GLY A 75 7.53 18.46 -5.34
N SER A 76 7.38 19.40 -4.41
CA SER A 76 8.46 19.87 -3.54
C SER A 76 8.72 18.98 -2.31
N MET A 77 7.89 17.98 -2.04
CA MET A 77 8.09 17.06 -0.91
C MET A 77 9.29 16.17 -1.18
N ILE A 78 10.08 15.92 -0.14
CA ILE A 78 11.16 14.93 -0.17
C ILE A 78 10.55 13.57 0.14
N VAL A 79 10.63 12.64 -0.82
CA VAL A 79 9.97 11.33 -0.73
C VAL A 79 11.00 10.20 -0.62
N PRO A 80 10.67 9.13 0.13
CA PRO A 80 11.50 7.93 0.15
C PRO A 80 11.38 7.19 -1.18
N VAL A 81 12.53 6.82 -1.75
CA VAL A 81 12.63 6.05 -2.98
C VAL A 81 13.60 4.90 -2.76
N THR A 82 13.20 3.70 -3.17
CA THR A 82 14.07 2.54 -3.20
C THR A 82 14.48 2.26 -4.64
N LYS A 83 15.78 2.08 -4.87
CA LYS A 83 16.31 1.63 -6.14
C LYS A 83 16.09 0.12 -6.29
N CYS A 84 15.16 -0.28 -7.15
CA CYS A 84 14.98 -1.66 -7.55
C CYS A 84 16.22 -2.11 -8.35
N SER A 85 16.87 -3.18 -7.88
CA SER A 85 17.97 -3.83 -8.58
C SER A 85 17.55 -5.27 -8.89
N SER A 86 17.82 -5.74 -10.11
CA SER A 86 17.55 -7.13 -10.53
C SER A 86 18.29 -8.18 -9.69
N ASN A 87 19.27 -7.77 -8.89
CA ASN A 87 20.16 -8.64 -8.12
C ASN A 87 19.91 -8.57 -6.60
N VAL A 88 18.95 -7.78 -6.12
CA VAL A 88 18.68 -7.61 -4.69
C VAL A 88 17.51 -8.53 -4.30
N THR A 89 17.85 -9.63 -3.63
CA THR A 89 16.89 -10.60 -3.11
C THR A 89 16.47 -10.33 -1.66
N GLU A 90 17.13 -9.39 -0.97
CA GLU A 90 16.93 -9.16 0.46
C GLU A 90 16.07 -7.93 0.73
N TYR A 91 14.97 -8.14 1.45
CA TYR A 91 14.13 -7.08 1.98
C TYR A 91 14.91 -6.28 3.04
N GLY A 92 14.91 -4.95 2.93
CA GLY A 92 15.42 -4.06 3.97
C GLY A 92 16.88 -3.62 3.84
N SER A 93 17.57 -3.86 2.71
CA SER A 93 18.92 -3.31 2.53
C SER A 93 18.90 -1.79 2.39
N ASP A 94 19.55 -1.09 3.33
CA ASP A 94 19.59 0.38 3.37
C ASP A 94 20.39 0.99 2.20
N GLU A 95 21.25 0.21 1.55
CA GLU A 95 22.07 0.63 0.41
C GLU A 95 21.28 1.08 -0.82
N ASN A 96 20.01 0.66 -0.93
CA ASN A 96 19.13 1.02 -2.04
C ASN A 96 18.14 2.12 -1.69
N LYS A 97 18.10 2.58 -0.43
CA LYS A 97 17.21 3.65 0.01
C LYS A 97 17.84 5.01 -0.28
N LEU A 98 17.09 5.87 -0.93
CA LEU A 98 17.43 7.26 -1.16
C LEU A 98 16.21 8.15 -0.92
N THR A 99 16.44 9.45 -0.93
CA THR A 99 15.38 10.45 -0.97
C THR A 99 15.62 11.40 -2.13
N MET A 100 14.53 11.91 -2.69
CA MET A 100 14.56 12.92 -3.76
C MET A 100 13.27 13.73 -3.71
N ARG A 101 13.18 14.82 -4.47
CA ARG A 101 11.90 15.51 -4.62
C ARG A 101 10.91 14.64 -5.38
N PHE A 102 9.62 14.78 -5.07
CA PHE A 102 8.59 14.01 -5.76
C PHE A 102 8.55 14.32 -7.27
N ASP A 103 8.79 15.57 -7.68
CA ASP A 103 8.86 15.93 -9.10
C ASP A 103 10.04 15.27 -9.84
N GLU A 104 11.21 15.18 -9.19
CA GLU A 104 12.36 14.43 -9.69
C GLU A 104 12.05 12.92 -9.86
N PHE A 105 11.34 12.34 -8.88
CA PHE A 105 10.89 10.95 -8.95
C PHE A 105 9.95 10.71 -10.13
N VAL A 106 8.96 11.58 -10.34
CA VAL A 106 8.03 11.48 -11.48
C VAL A 106 8.78 11.60 -12.82
N HIS A 107 9.80 12.45 -12.91
CA HIS A 107 10.65 12.54 -14.09
C HIS A 107 11.38 11.22 -14.39
N LEU A 108 11.93 10.54 -13.36
CA LEU A 108 12.56 9.23 -13.49
C LEU A 108 11.56 8.13 -13.86
N TRP A 109 10.32 8.21 -13.38
CA TRP A 109 9.27 7.25 -13.74
C TRP A 109 8.96 7.30 -15.24
N HIS A 110 8.77 8.49 -15.80
CA HIS A 110 8.44 8.66 -17.22
C HIS A 110 9.58 8.31 -18.17
N ASN A 111 10.81 8.19 -17.68
CA ASN A 111 11.92 7.68 -18.47
C ASN A 111 11.88 6.15 -18.51
N ASN A 112 11.66 5.60 -19.71
CA ASN A 112 11.57 4.15 -19.95
C ASN A 112 12.80 3.36 -19.46
N ASP A 113 13.99 3.97 -19.46
CA ASP A 113 15.22 3.31 -19.02
C ASP A 113 15.27 3.14 -17.48
N THR A 114 14.48 3.93 -16.76
CA THR A 114 14.50 3.99 -15.28
C THR A 114 13.15 3.69 -14.63
N THR A 115 12.09 3.46 -15.40
CA THR A 115 10.71 3.30 -14.90
C THR A 115 10.56 2.17 -13.88
N ALA A 116 11.24 1.05 -14.10
CA ALA A 116 11.24 -0.13 -13.22
C ALA A 116 12.29 -0.04 -12.10
N GLN A 117 13.15 0.98 -12.14
CA GLN A 117 14.33 1.10 -11.28
C GLN A 117 14.03 1.87 -9.99
N TYR A 118 13.05 2.77 -9.97
CA TYR A 118 12.79 3.62 -8.82
C TYR A 118 11.38 3.40 -8.30
N TYR A 119 11.27 3.01 -7.03
CA TYR A 119 10.01 2.75 -6.36
C TYR A 119 9.86 3.71 -5.19
N CYS A 120 8.93 4.67 -5.28
CA CYS A 120 8.54 5.48 -4.14
C CYS A 120 7.72 4.58 -3.19
N LYS A 121 8.32 4.20 -2.07
CA LYS A 121 7.74 3.23 -1.14
C LYS A 121 7.97 3.67 0.30
N ASP A 122 7.05 3.24 1.17
CA ASP A 122 7.02 3.61 2.58
C ASP A 122 6.88 5.14 2.75
N TRP A 123 6.16 5.80 1.83
CA TRP A 123 5.97 7.25 1.89
C TRP A 123 4.86 7.61 2.89
N HIS A 124 5.27 8.16 4.02
CA HIS A 124 4.41 8.69 5.09
C HIS A 124 3.71 10.00 4.69
N LEU A 125 2.97 9.99 3.57
CA LEU A 125 2.39 11.19 2.97
C LEU A 125 1.55 11.99 3.97
N GLN A 126 0.68 11.32 4.75
CA GLN A 126 -0.18 12.02 5.69
C GLN A 126 0.62 12.75 6.78
N LYS A 127 1.57 12.07 7.44
CA LYS A 127 2.44 12.65 8.48
C LYS A 127 3.39 13.72 7.94
N MET A 128 3.93 13.54 6.74
CA MET A 128 4.82 14.51 6.09
C MET A 128 4.05 15.72 5.52
N SER A 129 2.75 15.57 5.33
CA SER A 129 1.85 16.67 4.97
C SER A 129 1.37 17.41 6.23
N ASP A 130 0.40 18.30 6.05
CA ASP A 130 -0.26 18.95 7.17
C ASP A 130 -1.24 17.98 7.84
N GLU A 131 -0.88 17.44 9.02
CA GLU A 131 -1.71 16.49 9.77
C GLU A 131 -3.10 17.03 10.14
N THR A 132 -3.32 18.34 10.06
CA THR A 132 -4.66 18.94 10.26
C THR A 132 -5.57 18.74 9.06
N LYS A 133 -5.03 18.36 7.90
CA LYS A 133 -5.82 18.05 6.71
C LYS A 133 -6.52 16.70 6.86
N PRO A 134 -7.74 16.57 6.33
CA PRO A 134 -8.43 15.28 6.30
C PRO A 134 -7.62 14.26 5.51
N LEU A 135 -7.78 12.98 5.87
CA LEU A 135 -7.23 11.87 5.09
C LEU A 135 -7.76 11.92 3.65
N PHE A 136 -6.91 11.54 2.69
CA PHE A 136 -7.29 11.39 1.28
C PHE A 136 -8.09 10.11 1.00
N TYR A 137 -8.46 9.37 2.06
CA TYR A 137 -9.23 8.14 2.05
C TYR A 137 -10.03 8.02 3.35
N SER A 138 -10.95 7.06 3.42
CA SER A 138 -11.64 6.69 4.66
C SER A 138 -11.25 5.29 5.09
N ILE A 139 -11.11 5.06 6.39
CA ILE A 139 -10.78 3.74 6.94
C ILE A 139 -12.06 2.89 6.95
N PRO A 140 -12.11 1.77 6.19
CA PRO A 140 -13.24 0.84 6.24
C PRO A 140 -13.50 0.35 7.67
N ILE A 141 -14.78 0.12 8.02
CA ILE A 141 -15.20 -0.26 9.38
C ILE A 141 -14.43 -1.47 9.95
N TYR A 142 -13.96 -2.36 9.09
CA TYR A 142 -13.23 -3.57 9.47
C TYR A 142 -11.85 -3.28 10.07
N PHE A 143 -11.27 -2.12 9.76
CA PHE A 143 -9.88 -1.76 10.06
C PHE A 143 -9.78 -0.55 11.00
N GLN A 144 -10.89 -0.13 11.63
CA GLN A 144 -10.92 1.05 12.50
C GLN A 144 -10.26 0.83 13.87
N SER A 145 -10.13 -0.42 14.31
CA SER A 145 -9.45 -0.77 15.56
C SER A 145 -7.92 -0.74 15.37
N ASP A 146 -7.36 0.46 15.20
CA ASP A 146 -5.96 0.68 14.84
C ASP A 146 -5.14 1.26 16.01
N TRP A 147 -5.07 0.48 17.08
CA TRP A 147 -4.34 0.79 18.31
C TRP A 147 -2.87 1.19 18.11
N LEU A 148 -2.22 0.68 17.05
CA LEU A 148 -0.84 1.02 16.73
C LEU A 148 -0.74 2.45 16.20
N ASN A 149 -1.53 2.80 15.18
CA ASN A 149 -1.56 4.19 14.71
C ASN A 149 -2.11 5.14 15.78
N GLU A 150 -3.13 4.75 16.54
CA GLU A 150 -3.66 5.58 17.64
C GLU A 150 -2.56 5.97 18.63
N LYS A 151 -1.73 5.00 19.03
CA LYS A 151 -0.59 5.24 19.93
C LYS A 151 0.46 6.13 19.27
N CYS A 152 0.94 5.77 18.07
CA CYS A 152 2.03 6.49 17.42
C CYS A 152 1.67 7.93 17.06
N LEU A 153 0.41 8.19 16.69
CA LEU A 153 -0.11 9.54 16.47
C LEU A 153 -0.23 10.33 17.78
N ALA A 154 -0.70 9.71 18.86
CA ALA A 154 -0.81 10.38 20.17
C ALA A 154 0.56 10.79 20.73
N GLU A 155 1.60 10.00 20.48
CA GLU A 155 2.97 10.28 20.91
C GLU A 155 3.77 11.10 19.88
N ASN A 156 3.16 11.42 18.73
CA ASN A 156 3.79 12.06 17.56
C ASN A 156 5.09 11.36 17.10
N GLU A 157 5.19 10.05 17.32
CA GLU A 157 6.37 9.26 16.96
C GLU A 157 6.37 8.95 15.47
N ASP A 158 5.27 8.39 14.96
CA ASP A 158 5.19 7.88 13.59
C ASP A 158 3.73 7.72 13.12
N ASP A 159 3.54 7.31 11.87
CA ASP A 159 2.30 6.73 11.35
C ASP A 159 2.56 5.48 10.51
N PHE A 160 1.80 4.42 10.73
CA PHE A 160 1.81 3.19 9.95
C PHE A 160 0.82 3.32 8.79
N ARG A 161 1.03 4.35 7.96
CA ARG A 161 0.21 4.67 6.78
C ARG A 161 1.14 5.07 5.64
N PHE A 162 1.13 4.29 4.57
CA PHE A 162 2.13 4.42 3.51
C PHE A 162 1.48 4.59 2.15
N VAL A 163 2.05 5.48 1.35
CA VAL A 163 1.80 5.59 -0.09
C VAL A 163 2.92 4.86 -0.83
N TYR A 164 2.52 4.07 -1.82
CA TYR A 164 3.40 3.33 -2.71
C TYR A 164 3.11 3.71 -4.15
N MET A 165 4.14 4.16 -4.86
CA MET A 165 4.05 4.51 -6.28
C MET A 165 5.30 4.04 -7.01
N GLY A 166 5.16 3.28 -8.09
CA GLY A 166 6.26 2.86 -8.96
C GLY A 166 5.76 2.39 -10.32
N GLY A 167 6.64 2.48 -11.32
CA GLY A 167 6.37 1.98 -12.66
C GLY A 167 6.28 0.47 -12.74
N ASP A 168 5.95 -0.04 -13.92
CA ASP A 168 5.91 -1.47 -14.20
C ASP A 168 7.27 -2.12 -13.87
N GLY A 169 7.24 -3.30 -13.23
CA GLY A 169 8.43 -4.02 -12.78
C GLY A 169 8.99 -3.61 -11.40
N THR A 170 8.52 -2.52 -10.80
CA THR A 170 8.85 -2.22 -9.40
C THR A 170 8.23 -3.25 -8.45
N SER A 171 8.93 -3.60 -7.37
CA SER A 171 8.45 -4.63 -6.44
C SER A 171 8.99 -4.46 -5.02
N THR A 172 8.28 -5.05 -4.07
CA THR A 172 8.80 -5.32 -2.72
C THR A 172 9.04 -6.83 -2.61
N PRO A 173 10.23 -7.29 -2.21
CA PRO A 173 10.48 -8.71 -1.96
C PRO A 173 9.54 -9.30 -0.91
N LEU A 174 9.41 -10.63 -0.90
CA LEU A 174 8.61 -11.35 0.09
C LEU A 174 9.10 -11.03 1.51
N HIS A 175 8.19 -10.61 2.37
CA HIS A 175 8.45 -10.29 3.77
C HIS A 175 7.18 -10.50 4.60
N MET A 176 7.30 -10.34 5.91
CA MET A 176 6.18 -10.24 6.83
C MET A 176 6.18 -8.83 7.45
N ASP A 177 5.00 -8.32 7.75
CA ASP A 177 4.87 -7.02 8.42
C ASP A 177 5.56 -7.06 9.78
N VAL A 178 6.14 -5.91 10.15
CA VAL A 178 6.85 -5.76 11.42
C VAL A 178 5.88 -5.85 12.59
N LEU A 179 6.42 -6.15 13.78
CA LEU A 179 5.65 -6.23 15.04
C LEU A 179 4.51 -7.27 15.02
N GLY A 180 4.48 -8.19 14.05
CA GLY A 180 3.41 -9.18 13.90
C GLY A 180 2.05 -8.55 13.60
N THR A 181 2.07 -7.38 12.95
CA THR A 181 0.86 -6.64 12.58
C THR A 181 0.16 -7.26 11.36
N TYR A 182 -1.09 -6.84 11.16
CA TYR A 182 -1.83 -7.08 9.93
C TYR A 182 -1.84 -5.80 9.10
N SER A 183 -1.78 -5.94 7.78
CA SER A 183 -1.94 -4.83 6.86
C SER A 183 -3.20 -4.98 6.00
N TRP A 184 -3.68 -3.84 5.52
CA TRP A 184 -4.64 -3.76 4.43
C TRP A 184 -4.08 -2.80 3.38
N SER A 185 -4.28 -3.12 2.11
CA SER A 185 -3.81 -2.30 0.99
C SER A 185 -4.96 -1.98 0.04
N ALA A 186 -4.95 -0.77 -0.50
CA ALA A 186 -5.93 -0.31 -1.47
C ALA A 186 -5.22 0.10 -2.77
N ASN A 187 -5.54 -0.60 -3.86
CA ASN A 187 -4.95 -0.34 -5.16
C ASN A 187 -5.72 0.79 -5.87
N ILE A 188 -5.16 2.00 -5.87
CA ILE A 188 -5.78 3.20 -6.45
C ILE A 188 -5.68 3.21 -7.98
N CYS A 189 -4.53 2.81 -8.53
CA CYS A 189 -4.25 2.81 -9.97
C CYS A 189 -3.46 1.56 -10.38
N GLY A 190 -3.65 1.11 -11.63
CA GLY A 190 -2.90 0.00 -12.20
C GLY A 190 -3.29 -1.36 -11.61
N ARG A 191 -2.36 -2.32 -11.68
CA ARG A 191 -2.55 -3.69 -11.20
C ARG A 191 -1.31 -4.13 -10.44
N LYS A 192 -1.54 -4.72 -9.27
CA LYS A 192 -0.54 -5.40 -8.45
C LYS A 192 -0.83 -6.89 -8.42
#